data_AF-A0A5C7ETE3-F1
#
_entry.id   AF-A0A5C7ETE3-F1
#
_cell.length_a   1.000
_cell.length_b   1.000
_cell.length_c   1.000
_cell.angle_alpha   90.00
_cell.angle_beta   90.00
_cell.angle_gamma   90.00
#
_symmetry.space_group_name_H-M   'P 1'
#
loop_
_entity.id
_entity.type
_entity.pdbx_description
1 polymer ?
#
loop_
_entity_poly.entity_id
_entity_poly.type
_entity_poly.pdbx_seq_one_letter_code
_entity_poly.pdbx_strand_id
1 'polypeptide(L)'
;MKGQKEQFNKSLFSLYDCGKWNIKIRITSENQDEARLLQLEKLFLASFNPVKIAEDHKITGETGPNIIISKTAQSDSLMLKATIAEAYAKIEWLNKNKPVPELSTGLSDFEMASHEFSVAEKIKFYKENKDKLAGSPETTTYFENLLKIIDNGYLKDFIWSQTGGVVDFPEDIVRRQQYDGFLKQNNIPKEIDEVMYRIYF
;
A
#
# COMPACT_ATOMS: atom_id res chain seq x y z
N MET A 1 -21.68 -11.20 38.88
CA MET A 1 -21.09 -10.75 37.61
C MET A 1 -19.59 -11.01 37.67
N LYS A 2 -19.05 -11.95 36.88
CA LYS A 2 -17.60 -12.14 36.74
C LYS A 2 -17.14 -11.23 35.61
N GLY A 3 -16.25 -10.29 35.93
CA GLY A 3 -15.72 -9.31 34.99
C GLY A 3 -15.04 -9.97 33.79
N GLN A 4 -15.32 -9.44 32.61
CA GLN A 4 -14.61 -9.77 31.38
C GLN A 4 -13.16 -9.31 31.58
N LYS A 5 -12.21 -10.24 31.73
CA LYS A 5 -10.79 -9.90 31.68
C LYS A 5 -10.52 -9.38 30.27
N GLU A 6 -10.07 -8.14 30.14
CA GLU A 6 -9.48 -7.64 28.90
C GLU A 6 -8.32 -8.57 28.51
N GLN A 7 -8.50 -9.32 27.42
CA GLN A 7 -7.44 -10.11 26.80
C GLN A 7 -6.74 -9.24 25.75
N PHE A 8 -5.50 -8.85 26.03
CA PHE A 8 -4.64 -8.16 25.07
C PHE A 8 -4.06 -9.19 24.09
N ASN A 9 -4.84 -9.56 23.07
CA ASN A 9 -4.37 -10.48 22.04
C ASN A 9 -3.43 -9.74 21.08
N LYS A 10 -2.20 -10.24 20.93
CA LYS A 10 -1.30 -9.81 19.84
C LYS A 10 -1.58 -10.68 18.62
N SER A 11 -1.88 -10.05 17.48
CA SER A 11 -2.17 -10.73 16.22
C SER A 11 -1.19 -10.25 15.16
N LEU A 12 -0.49 -11.20 14.53
CA LEU A 12 0.30 -11.00 13.34
C LEU A 12 -0.53 -11.44 12.13
N PHE A 13 -0.59 -10.59 11.11
CA PHE A 13 -1.30 -10.85 9.87
C PHE A 13 -0.36 -10.63 8.71
N SER A 14 -0.29 -11.63 7.83
CA SER A 14 0.63 -11.63 6.70
C SER A 14 -0.07 -12.23 5.51
N LEU A 15 0.07 -11.59 4.35
CA LEU A 15 -0.48 -12.03 3.08
C LEU A 15 0.68 -12.20 2.11
N TYR A 16 0.73 -13.35 1.44
CA TYR A 16 1.73 -13.66 0.44
C TYR A 16 1.04 -14.01 -0.86
N ASP A 17 1.22 -13.19 -1.89
CA ASP A 17 0.80 -13.53 -3.24
C ASP A 17 1.93 -14.38 -3.89
N CYS A 18 1.59 -15.54 -4.43
CA CYS A 18 2.51 -16.57 -4.91
C CYS A 18 2.20 -16.94 -6.37
N GLY A 19 1.81 -15.93 -7.16
CA GLY A 19 1.48 -16.07 -8.57
C GLY A 19 0.05 -16.53 -8.79
N LYS A 20 -0.17 -17.85 -8.91
CA LYS A 20 -1.53 -18.40 -9.09
C LYS A 20 -2.33 -18.53 -7.79
N TRP A 21 -1.67 -18.35 -6.64
CA TRP A 21 -2.23 -18.66 -5.31
C TRP A 21 -1.90 -17.54 -4.33
N ASN A 22 -2.84 -17.26 -3.43
CA ASN A 22 -2.63 -16.34 -2.30
C ASN A 22 -2.55 -17.14 -1.01
N ILE A 23 -1.64 -16.77 -0.12
CA ILE A 23 -1.43 -17.39 1.18
C ILE A 23 -1.65 -16.37 2.26
N LYS A 24 -2.65 -16.62 3.08
CA LYS A 24 -3.01 -15.79 4.22
C LYS A 24 -2.56 -16.48 5.50
N ILE A 25 -1.65 -15.84 6.22
CA ILE A 25 -1.20 -16.27 7.54
C ILE A 25 -1.79 -15.31 8.57
N ARG A 26 -2.48 -15.87 9.56
CA ARG A 26 -2.90 -15.14 10.75
C ARG A 26 -2.45 -15.92 11.97
N ILE A 27 -1.59 -15.32 12.78
CA ILE A 27 -1.11 -15.90 14.03
C ILE A 27 -1.62 -15.01 15.16
N THR A 28 -2.46 -15.56 16.03
CA THR A 28 -2.97 -14.85 17.20
C THR A 28 -2.44 -15.53 18.45
N SER A 29 -1.94 -14.74 19.41
CA SER A 29 -1.54 -15.26 20.70
C SER A 29 -2.06 -14.39 21.83
N GLU A 30 -2.49 -15.07 22.90
CA GLU A 30 -2.96 -14.44 24.12
C GLU A 30 -1.81 -13.97 25.03
N ASN A 31 -0.62 -14.60 24.93
CA ASN A 31 0.47 -14.43 25.91
C ASN A 31 1.90 -14.40 25.29
N GLN A 32 2.05 -14.45 23.97
CA GLN A 32 3.38 -14.42 23.33
C GLN A 32 3.80 -12.99 23.02
N ASP A 33 5.09 -12.71 23.20
CA ASP A 33 5.67 -11.45 22.74
C ASP A 33 5.82 -11.43 21.22
N GLU A 34 5.74 -10.24 20.63
CA GLU A 34 5.74 -9.97 19.20
C GLU A 34 6.96 -10.58 18.49
N ALA A 35 8.13 -10.53 19.13
CA ALA A 35 9.36 -11.12 18.63
C ALA A 35 9.23 -12.63 18.35
N ARG A 36 8.44 -13.36 19.15
CA ARG A 36 8.21 -14.80 18.93
C ARG A 36 7.19 -15.07 17.84
N LEU A 37 6.20 -14.19 17.67
CA LEU A 37 5.26 -14.27 16.54
C LEU A 37 6.00 -14.05 15.22
N LEU A 38 6.88 -13.04 15.16
CA LEU A 38 7.74 -12.78 14.01
C LEU A 38 8.72 -13.93 13.74
N GLN A 39 9.26 -14.55 14.79
CA GLN A 39 10.12 -15.73 14.62
C GLN A 39 9.35 -16.92 14.06
N LEU A 40 8.12 -17.16 14.52
CA LEU A 40 7.27 -18.23 14.02
C LEU A 40 6.89 -18.01 12.56
N GLU A 41 6.56 -16.78 12.18
CA GLU A 41 6.34 -16.40 10.79
C GLU A 41 7.59 -16.69 9.95
N LYS A 42 8.78 -16.23 10.37
CA LYS A 42 10.03 -16.49 9.66
C LYS A 42 10.29 -17.97 9.44
N LEU A 43 10.05 -18.81 10.46
CA LEU A 43 10.18 -20.26 10.35
C LEU A 43 9.17 -20.85 9.36
N PHE A 44 7.92 -20.40 9.41
CA PHE A 44 6.89 -20.82 8.46
C PHE A 44 7.29 -20.46 7.02
N LEU A 45 7.69 -19.22 6.76
CA LEU A 45 8.12 -18.76 5.44
C LEU A 45 9.36 -19.48 4.94
N ALA A 46 10.34 -19.75 5.80
CA ALA A 46 11.52 -20.52 5.44
C ALA A 46 11.17 -21.95 5.04
N SER A 47 10.20 -22.57 5.73
CA SER A 47 9.73 -23.93 5.41
C SER A 47 8.86 -23.99 4.15
N PHE A 48 8.00 -23.00 3.98
CA PHE A 48 7.04 -22.94 2.88
C PHE A 48 7.69 -22.45 1.58
N ASN A 49 8.68 -21.54 1.70
CA ASN A 49 9.44 -20.94 0.61
C ASN A 49 8.56 -20.44 -0.54
N PRO A 50 7.77 -19.37 -0.33
CA PRO A 50 6.82 -18.87 -1.32
C PRO A 50 7.50 -18.43 -2.62
N VAL A 51 8.76 -17.96 -2.54
CA VAL A 51 9.56 -17.57 -3.71
C VAL A 51 9.76 -18.75 -4.65
N LYS A 52 10.10 -19.94 -4.12
CA LYS A 52 10.30 -21.14 -4.93
C LYS A 52 9.01 -21.58 -5.64
N ILE A 53 7.86 -21.42 -4.99
CA ILE A 53 6.56 -21.71 -5.62
C ILE A 53 6.27 -20.72 -6.75
N ALA A 54 6.60 -19.44 -6.56
CA ALA A 54 6.47 -18.43 -7.59
C ALA A 54 7.47 -18.63 -8.76
N GLU A 55 8.65 -19.22 -8.53
CA GLU A 55 9.58 -19.60 -9.59
C GLU A 55 9.01 -20.69 -10.51
N ASP A 56 8.32 -21.69 -9.94
CA ASP A 56 7.68 -22.79 -10.66
C ASP A 56 6.33 -22.39 -11.30
N HIS A 57 5.69 -21.34 -10.77
CA HIS A 57 4.37 -20.84 -11.19
C HIS A 57 4.36 -19.33 -11.42
N LYS A 58 5.37 -18.84 -12.16
CA LYS A 58 5.44 -17.43 -12.55
C LYS A 58 4.11 -16.98 -13.12
N ILE A 59 3.64 -15.80 -12.69
CA ILE A 59 2.64 -15.08 -13.48
C ILE A 59 3.32 -14.83 -14.83
N THR A 60 2.85 -15.55 -15.86
CA THR A 60 3.41 -15.43 -17.20
C THR A 60 2.98 -14.09 -17.78
N GLY A 61 3.77 -13.04 -17.55
CA GLY A 61 3.66 -11.77 -18.24
C GLY A 61 4.62 -11.73 -19.42
N GLU A 62 4.24 -12.25 -20.60
CA GLU A 62 5.05 -12.15 -21.83
C GLU A 62 5.24 -10.68 -22.30
N THR A 63 4.55 -9.71 -21.69
CA THR A 63 4.46 -8.31 -22.16
C THR A 63 4.66 -7.25 -21.07
N GLY A 64 5.38 -7.56 -19.98
CA GLY A 64 5.66 -6.59 -18.91
C GLY A 64 4.45 -6.23 -18.04
N PRO A 65 4.63 -5.29 -17.08
CA PRO A 65 3.60 -4.97 -16.09
C PRO A 65 2.37 -4.32 -16.71
N ASN A 66 1.19 -4.80 -16.34
CA ASN A 66 -0.10 -4.22 -16.72
C ASN A 66 -0.62 -3.28 -15.62
N ILE A 67 -1.13 -2.11 -16.00
CA ILE A 67 -1.68 -1.11 -15.09
C ILE A 67 -3.20 -1.04 -15.29
N ILE A 68 -3.96 -1.34 -14.23
CA ILE A 68 -5.41 -1.14 -14.21
C ILE A 68 -5.70 0.15 -13.44
N ILE A 69 -6.26 1.15 -14.12
CA ILE A 69 -6.63 2.44 -13.53
C ILE A 69 -8.08 2.41 -13.05
N SER A 70 -8.34 2.90 -11.85
CA SER A 70 -9.70 3.03 -11.28
C SER A 70 -10.59 4.00 -12.07
N LYS A 71 -11.91 3.93 -11.88
CA LYS A 71 -12.83 4.91 -12.47
C LYS A 71 -12.62 6.31 -11.90
N THR A 72 -12.37 6.42 -10.60
CA THR A 72 -12.11 7.69 -9.91
C THR A 72 -10.88 8.39 -10.48
N ALA A 73 -9.82 7.64 -10.78
CA ALA A 73 -8.62 8.19 -11.42
C ALA A 73 -8.87 8.64 -12.87
N GLN A 74 -9.92 8.17 -13.52
CA GLN A 74 -10.32 8.57 -14.89
C GLN A 74 -11.29 9.77 -14.91
N SER A 75 -11.52 10.41 -13.76
CA SER A 75 -12.44 11.56 -13.63
C SER A 75 -12.09 12.72 -14.55
N ASP A 76 -10.81 13.08 -14.63
CA ASP A 76 -10.30 14.08 -15.56
C ASP A 76 -8.86 13.81 -15.99
N SER A 77 -8.35 14.66 -16.88
CA SER A 77 -7.01 14.51 -17.46
C SER A 77 -5.87 14.72 -16.46
N LEU A 78 -6.05 15.61 -15.48
CA LEU A 78 -5.04 15.88 -14.46
C LEU A 78 -4.91 14.70 -13.51
N MET A 79 -6.04 14.20 -12.98
CA MET A 79 -6.07 13.03 -12.10
C MET A 79 -5.52 11.78 -12.82
N LEU A 80 -5.97 11.53 -14.05
CA LEU A 80 -5.56 10.37 -14.82
C LEU A 80 -4.06 10.38 -15.07
N LYS A 81 -3.51 11.48 -15.58
CA LYS A 81 -2.08 11.55 -15.92
C LYS A 81 -1.19 11.54 -14.67
N ALA A 82 -1.63 12.13 -13.57
CA ALA A 82 -0.92 12.06 -12.29
C ALA A 82 -0.91 10.64 -11.72
N THR A 83 -2.02 9.91 -11.83
CA THR A 83 -2.11 8.49 -11.43
C THR A 83 -1.24 7.60 -12.32
N ILE A 84 -1.21 7.86 -13.62
CA ILE A 84 -0.32 7.16 -14.54
C ILE A 84 1.16 7.41 -14.18
N ALA A 85 1.52 8.65 -13.87
CA ALA A 85 2.88 8.99 -13.42
C ALA A 85 3.26 8.23 -12.14
N GLU A 86 2.34 8.16 -11.17
CA GLU A 86 2.50 7.35 -9.95
C GLU A 86 2.79 5.88 -10.28
N ALA A 87 1.96 5.26 -11.11
CA ALA A 87 2.07 3.85 -11.45
C ALA A 87 3.38 3.52 -12.17
N TYR A 88 3.80 4.33 -13.14
CA TYR A 88 5.07 4.13 -13.84
C TYR A 88 6.28 4.35 -12.92
N ALA A 89 6.24 5.36 -12.04
CA ALA A 89 7.30 5.57 -11.05
C ALA A 89 7.43 4.37 -10.11
N LYS A 90 6.30 3.77 -9.69
CA LYS A 90 6.32 2.55 -8.88
C LYS A 90 6.95 1.39 -9.64
N ILE A 91 6.57 1.17 -10.90
CA ILE A 91 7.16 0.13 -11.77
C ILE A 91 8.67 0.33 -11.94
N GLU A 92 9.12 1.56 -12.19
CA GLU A 92 10.54 1.89 -12.33
C GLU A 92 11.32 1.56 -11.06
N TRP A 93 10.80 1.98 -9.90
CA TRP A 93 11.42 1.70 -8.61
C TRP A 93 11.49 0.19 -8.37
N LEU A 94 10.40 -0.53 -8.62
CA LEU A 94 10.32 -1.98 -8.46
C LEU A 94 11.34 -2.71 -9.34
N ASN A 95 11.40 -2.40 -10.63
CA ASN A 95 12.36 -3.00 -11.56
C ASN A 95 13.82 -2.74 -11.19
N LYS A 96 14.10 -1.60 -10.55
CA LYS A 96 15.46 -1.23 -10.13
C LYS A 96 15.89 -1.92 -8.84
N ASN A 97 14.96 -2.14 -7.91
CA ASN A 97 15.28 -2.60 -6.55
C ASN A 97 14.95 -4.08 -6.32
N LYS A 98 14.17 -4.72 -7.19
CA LYS A 98 13.69 -6.09 -7.00
C LYS A 98 14.08 -7.03 -8.14
N PRO A 99 14.42 -8.29 -7.81
CA PRO A 99 14.66 -9.31 -8.82
C PRO A 99 13.35 -9.70 -9.51
N VAL A 100 13.43 -10.05 -10.80
CA VAL A 100 12.26 -10.42 -11.63
C VAL A 100 11.35 -11.49 -10.97
N PRO A 101 11.87 -12.57 -10.35
CA PRO A 101 11.02 -13.54 -9.66
C PRO A 101 10.19 -12.93 -8.52
N GLU A 102 10.72 -11.95 -7.79
CA GLU A 102 9.98 -11.27 -6.71
C GLU A 102 8.88 -10.36 -7.28
N LEU A 103 9.12 -9.70 -8.40
CA LEU A 103 8.08 -8.92 -9.08
C LEU A 103 6.89 -9.78 -9.50
N SER A 104 7.16 -10.95 -10.07
CA SER A 104 6.12 -11.93 -10.48
C SER A 104 5.33 -12.53 -9.31
N THR A 105 5.71 -12.25 -8.06
CA THR A 105 4.95 -12.68 -6.88
C THR A 105 3.91 -11.65 -6.45
N GLY A 106 4.05 -10.38 -6.84
CA GLY A 106 3.22 -9.29 -6.29
C GLY A 106 3.58 -8.88 -4.86
N LEU A 107 4.50 -9.57 -4.17
CA LEU A 107 4.96 -9.22 -2.82
C LEU A 107 5.64 -7.84 -2.76
N SER A 108 6.21 -7.42 -3.88
CA SER A 108 6.90 -6.13 -3.99
C SER A 108 5.97 -4.93 -3.79
N ASP A 109 4.65 -5.12 -3.96
CA ASP A 109 3.64 -4.09 -3.67
C ASP A 109 3.48 -3.79 -2.17
N PHE A 110 4.10 -4.58 -1.28
CA PHE A 110 4.06 -4.37 0.17
C PHE A 110 5.14 -3.42 0.68
N GLU A 111 6.05 -2.96 -0.18
CA GLU A 111 7.15 -2.11 0.26
C GLU A 111 6.78 -0.64 0.34
N MET A 112 6.80 -0.10 1.55
CA MET A 112 6.53 1.32 1.83
C MET A 112 7.38 2.25 0.95
N ALA A 113 8.66 1.93 0.76
CA ALA A 113 9.57 2.75 -0.04
C ALA A 113 9.13 2.91 -1.51
N SER A 114 8.52 1.87 -2.10
CA SER A 114 8.02 1.93 -3.47
C SER A 114 6.84 2.90 -3.60
N HIS A 115 5.96 2.92 -2.59
CA HIS A 115 4.80 3.82 -2.52
C HIS A 115 5.21 5.26 -2.21
N GLU A 116 6.14 5.47 -1.27
CA GLU A 116 6.68 6.81 -0.97
C GLU A 116 7.29 7.44 -2.23
N PHE A 117 8.07 6.66 -2.99
CA PHE A 117 8.66 7.11 -4.25
C PHE A 117 7.60 7.45 -5.29
N SER A 118 6.61 6.58 -5.50
CA SER A 118 5.57 6.82 -6.51
C SER A 118 4.67 7.99 -6.18
N VAL A 119 4.26 8.14 -4.91
CA VAL A 119 3.46 9.28 -4.45
C VAL A 119 4.23 10.60 -4.62
N ALA A 120 5.54 10.61 -4.38
CA ALA A 120 6.37 11.79 -4.61
C ALA A 120 6.34 12.23 -6.09
N GLU A 121 6.46 11.28 -7.03
CA GLU A 121 6.39 11.57 -8.46
C GLU A 121 4.98 12.02 -8.90
N LYS A 122 3.92 11.47 -8.29
CA LYS A 122 2.54 11.96 -8.49
C LYS A 122 2.38 13.41 -8.08
N ILE A 123 2.89 13.78 -6.90
CA ILE A 123 2.82 15.15 -6.39
C ILE A 123 3.64 16.10 -7.25
N LYS A 124 4.82 15.68 -7.68
CA LYS A 124 5.66 16.44 -8.61
C LYS A 124 4.93 16.68 -9.93
N PHE A 125 4.35 15.64 -10.53
CA PHE A 125 3.55 15.77 -11.74
C PHE A 125 2.41 16.77 -11.57
N TYR A 126 1.65 16.67 -10.47
CA TYR A 126 0.56 17.61 -10.17
C TYR A 126 1.06 19.05 -10.09
N LYS A 127 2.13 19.31 -9.30
CA LYS A 127 2.69 20.66 -9.13
C LYS A 127 3.14 21.28 -10.46
N GLU A 128 3.69 20.48 -11.37
CA GLU A 128 4.19 20.94 -12.67
C GLU A 128 3.10 21.16 -13.72
N ASN A 129 1.91 20.57 -13.53
CA ASN A 129 0.87 20.48 -14.56
C ASN A 129 -0.53 20.99 -14.14
N LYS A 130 -0.75 21.33 -12.86
CA LYS A 130 -2.06 21.79 -12.36
C LYS A 130 -2.62 23.01 -13.10
N ASP A 131 -1.76 23.88 -13.62
CA ASP A 131 -2.16 25.09 -14.37
C ASP A 131 -2.24 24.85 -15.89
N LYS A 132 -1.81 23.67 -16.36
CA LYS A 132 -1.68 23.31 -17.78
C LYS A 132 -2.72 22.30 -18.25
N LEU A 133 -3.23 21.48 -17.32
CA LEU A 133 -4.21 20.43 -17.61
C LEU A 133 -5.56 20.79 -17.00
N ALA A 134 -6.63 20.38 -17.67
CA ALA A 134 -7.97 20.47 -17.11
C ALA A 134 -8.09 19.52 -15.91
N GLY A 135 -8.27 20.09 -14.72
CA GLY A 135 -8.61 19.39 -13.48
C GLY A 135 -9.94 19.89 -12.94
N SER A 136 -10.76 18.98 -12.43
CA SER A 136 -12.01 19.36 -11.77
C SER A 136 -11.76 19.94 -10.38
N PRO A 137 -12.75 20.63 -9.78
CA PRO A 137 -12.67 21.04 -8.38
C PRO A 137 -12.42 19.87 -7.43
N GLU A 138 -12.99 18.70 -7.71
CA GLU A 138 -12.79 17.48 -6.92
C GLU A 138 -11.34 16.99 -7.00
N THR A 139 -10.74 16.97 -8.20
CA THR A 139 -9.32 16.62 -8.37
C THR A 139 -8.41 17.61 -7.66
N THR A 140 -8.71 18.90 -7.74
CA THR A 140 -7.95 19.93 -7.01
C THR A 140 -8.03 19.70 -5.51
N THR A 141 -9.24 19.48 -4.99
CA THR A 141 -9.49 19.18 -3.57
C THR A 141 -8.76 17.90 -3.12
N TYR A 142 -8.73 16.85 -3.95
CA TYR A 142 -7.99 15.63 -3.68
C TYR A 142 -6.50 15.91 -3.48
N PHE A 143 -5.87 16.64 -4.41
CA PHE A 143 -4.44 16.96 -4.33
C PHE A 143 -4.12 17.92 -3.18
N GLU A 144 -4.99 18.88 -2.88
CA GLU A 144 -4.82 19.77 -1.72
C GLU A 144 -4.87 18.99 -0.41
N ASN A 145 -5.81 18.06 -0.26
CA ASN A 145 -5.89 17.18 0.90
C ASN A 145 -4.68 16.25 0.99
N LEU A 146 -4.23 15.67 -0.14
CA LEU A 146 -3.06 14.80 -0.18
C LEU A 146 -1.79 15.56 0.20
N LEU A 147 -1.60 16.79 -0.32
CA LEU A 147 -0.50 17.66 0.09
C LEU A 147 -0.56 17.96 1.58
N LYS A 148 -1.74 18.26 2.11
CA LYS A 148 -1.92 18.53 3.54
C LYS A 148 -1.55 17.32 4.41
N ILE A 149 -1.91 16.10 3.99
CA ILE A 149 -1.47 14.86 4.64
C ILE A 149 0.06 14.76 4.65
N ILE A 150 0.69 14.96 3.49
CA ILE A 150 2.14 14.84 3.32
C ILE A 150 2.89 15.89 4.14
N ASP A 151 2.47 17.15 4.07
CA ASP A 151 3.10 18.29 4.75
C ASP A 151 3.01 18.16 6.29
N ASN A 152 2.07 17.36 6.80
CA ASN A 152 1.92 17.05 8.23
C ASN A 152 2.57 15.72 8.64
N GLY A 153 3.33 15.07 7.76
CA GLY A 153 4.09 13.85 8.07
C GLY A 153 3.27 12.55 8.07
N TYR A 154 2.06 12.57 7.53
CA TYR A 154 1.14 11.41 7.50
C TYR A 154 1.20 10.60 6.19
N LEU A 155 2.23 10.76 5.36
CA LEU A 155 2.34 10.02 4.08
C LEU A 155 2.27 8.50 4.28
N LYS A 156 3.02 7.97 5.25
CA LYS A 156 3.06 6.53 5.52
C LYS A 156 1.73 6.00 6.05
N ASP A 157 1.07 6.79 6.89
CA ASP A 157 -0.25 6.50 7.44
C ASP A 157 -1.32 6.46 6.32
N PHE A 158 -1.23 7.40 5.38
CA PHE A 158 -2.05 7.42 4.17
C PHE A 158 -1.82 6.19 3.28
N ILE A 159 -0.57 5.86 2.95
CA ILE A 159 -0.23 4.67 2.15
C ILE A 159 -0.74 3.40 2.82
N TRP A 160 -0.55 3.30 4.14
CA TRP A 160 -1.00 2.16 4.90
C TRP A 160 -2.54 2.05 4.92
N SER A 161 -3.26 3.16 5.08
CA SER A 161 -4.73 3.20 4.98
C SER A 161 -5.22 2.80 3.58
N GLN A 162 -4.63 3.38 2.53
CA GLN A 162 -4.95 3.11 1.12
C GLN A 162 -4.76 1.64 0.75
N THR A 163 -3.74 0.99 1.32
CA THR A 163 -3.44 -0.42 1.08
C THR A 163 -4.19 -1.37 2.01
N GLY A 164 -5.07 -0.87 2.87
CA GLY A 164 -5.81 -1.69 3.84
C GLY A 164 -4.91 -2.34 4.90
N GLY A 165 -3.76 -1.74 5.16
CA GLY A 165 -2.77 -2.17 6.15
C GLY A 165 -1.89 -3.35 5.72
N VAL A 166 -1.75 -3.57 4.41
CA VAL A 166 -0.95 -4.68 3.87
C VAL A 166 0.54 -4.30 3.73
N VAL A 167 0.86 -3.02 3.58
CA VAL A 167 2.25 -2.53 3.51
C VAL A 167 2.95 -2.69 4.87
N ASP A 168 4.22 -3.10 4.83
CA ASP A 168 5.04 -3.26 6.05
C ASP A 168 5.31 -1.90 6.70
N PHE A 169 4.53 -1.61 7.74
CA PHE A 169 4.61 -0.40 8.51
C PHE A 169 4.21 -0.73 9.96
N PRO A 170 5.11 -0.56 10.95
CA PRO A 170 4.80 -0.78 12.35
C PRO A 170 3.88 0.34 12.83
N GLU A 171 2.59 0.19 12.58
CA GLU A 171 1.56 1.07 13.12
C GLU A 171 1.15 0.57 14.52
N ASP A 172 1.14 1.48 15.50
CA ASP A 172 0.45 1.23 16.76
C ASP A 172 -0.93 1.90 16.76
N ILE A 173 -1.79 1.47 17.69
CA ILE A 173 -3.16 1.98 17.81
C ILE A 173 -3.18 3.50 18.00
N VAL A 174 -2.16 4.06 18.65
CA VAL A 174 -2.07 5.49 18.95
C VAL A 174 -1.85 6.28 17.65
N ARG A 175 -0.94 5.83 16.81
CA ARG A 175 -0.64 6.46 15.52
C ARG A 175 -1.83 6.45 14.58
N ARG A 176 -2.56 5.32 14.52
CA ARG A 176 -3.80 5.22 13.75
C ARG A 176 -4.87 6.22 14.21
N GLN A 177 -5.04 6.35 15.52
CA GLN A 177 -5.99 7.31 16.10
C GLN A 177 -5.58 8.76 15.83
N GLN A 178 -4.28 9.06 15.79
CA GLN A 178 -3.77 10.37 15.41
C GLN A 178 -4.09 10.69 13.96
N TYR A 179 -3.86 9.75 13.03
CA TYR A 179 -4.19 9.94 11.62
C TYR A 179 -5.72 10.10 11.40
N ASP A 180 -6.55 9.21 11.96
CA ASP A 180 -8.01 9.32 11.91
C ASP A 180 -8.51 10.65 12.52
N GLY A 181 -7.89 11.09 13.61
CA GLY A 181 -8.16 12.38 14.25
C GLY A 181 -7.80 13.56 13.35
N PHE A 182 -6.64 13.50 12.70
CA PHE A 182 -6.18 14.50 11.74
C PHE A 182 -7.13 14.63 10.56
N LEU A 183 -7.55 13.51 9.94
CA LEU A 183 -8.51 13.53 8.82
C LEU A 183 -9.81 14.24 9.22
N LYS A 184 -10.37 13.88 10.39
CA LYS A 184 -11.61 14.49 10.91
C LYS A 184 -11.45 15.99 11.20
N GLN A 185 -10.38 16.39 11.88
CA GLN A 185 -10.13 17.79 12.23
C GLN A 185 -9.96 18.67 11.00
N ASN A 186 -9.51 18.09 9.89
CA ASN A 186 -9.22 18.81 8.66
C ASN A 186 -10.30 18.63 7.58
N ASN A 187 -11.43 17.99 7.90
CA ASN A 187 -12.53 17.68 6.98
C ASN A 187 -12.06 16.93 5.72
N ILE A 188 -11.05 16.06 5.87
CA ILE A 188 -10.55 15.24 4.77
C ILE A 188 -11.46 13.99 4.67
N PRO A 189 -12.09 13.75 3.50
CA PRO A 189 -12.94 12.58 3.30
C PRO A 189 -12.14 11.28 3.37
N LYS A 190 -12.74 10.20 3.89
CA LYS A 190 -12.08 8.88 3.95
C LYS A 190 -11.82 8.29 2.56
N GLU A 191 -12.59 8.73 1.58
CA GLU A 191 -12.47 8.39 0.16
C GLU A 191 -11.13 8.83 -0.43
N ILE A 192 -10.35 9.68 0.27
CA ILE A 192 -8.98 10.00 -0.14
C ILE A 192 -8.09 8.75 -0.22
N ASP A 193 -8.38 7.73 0.59
CA ASP A 193 -7.66 6.47 0.65
C ASP A 193 -8.09 5.49 -0.47
N GLU A 194 -8.85 5.92 -1.48
CA GLU A 194 -9.21 5.07 -2.60
C GLU A 194 -7.96 4.64 -3.39
N VAL A 195 -7.90 3.34 -3.72
CA VAL A 195 -6.84 2.77 -4.57
C VAL A 195 -7.05 3.23 -6.01
N MET A 196 -6.16 4.12 -6.48
CA MET A 196 -6.30 4.76 -7.79
C MET A 196 -5.88 3.86 -8.96
N TYR A 197 -5.01 2.89 -8.72
CA TYR A 197 -4.53 1.94 -9.71
C TYR A 197 -4.06 0.63 -9.09
N ARG A 198 -3.88 -0.41 -9.91
CA ARG A 198 -3.22 -1.68 -9.55
C ARG A 198 -2.22 -2.07 -10.61
N ILE A 199 -1.09 -2.63 -10.21
CA ILE A 199 -0.06 -3.17 -11.10
C ILE A 199 -0.10 -4.69 -11.02
N TYR A 200 0.01 -5.34 -12.17
CA TYR A 200 0.13 -6.79 -12.28
C TYR A 200 1.38 -7.10 -13.09
N PHE A 201 2.33 -7.80 -12.48
CA PHE A 201 3.57 -8.29 -13.10
C PHE A 201 3.41 -9.71 -13.64
#